data_AF-A0A5E3XCJ9-F1
#
_entry.id   AF-A0A5E3XCJ9-F1
#
_cell.length_a   1.000
_cell.length_b   1.000
_cell.length_c   1.000
_cell.angle_alpha   90.00
_cell.angle_beta   90.00
_cell.angle_gamma   90.00
#
_symmetry.space_group_name_H-M   'P 1'
#
loop_
_entity.id
_entity.type
_entity.pdbx_description
1 polymer ?
#
loop_
_entity_poly.entity_id
_entity_poly.type
_entity_poly.pdbx_seq_one_letter_code
_entity_poly.pdbx_strand_id
1 'polypeptide(L)'
;MSPTGRAADAAAGKMKKRPRNLDEDPSSTTTIEVSAESHDLQSASRKRQRNDLTITSLASNATITTTTTQAKPKLASIFAPPEPSNFRWLSPFDRTCLRGVHLSPLHPFTDSATSEGPVRVKIAAFDLDGTLIRFAGFGTKGPVRFDWWRAGVPAKLKSLHAEGYLIAIISNQKYKGKSLQRFQDKLPLIARALPDVPFYIFAATSDDKFRKPGIGMWDALVSMLEVDAVAVDKTQSFFVGDAAGRLSDHSDGDKGFAEAVGLSFHTPEAYFLGIKPK
;
A
#
# COMPACT_ATOMS: atom_id res chain seq x y z
N MET A 1 -33.57 -46.65 48.73
CA MET A 1 -32.71 -47.72 48.17
C MET A 1 -31.53 -47.07 47.47
N SER A 2 -30.38 -46.95 48.16
CA SER A 2 -29.06 -47.02 47.51
C SER A 2 -28.82 -48.50 47.13
N PRO A 3 -27.92 -48.87 46.17
CA PRO A 3 -26.45 -48.72 46.25
C PRO A 3 -25.80 -48.21 44.93
N THR A 4 -24.73 -47.41 44.90
CA THR A 4 -23.27 -47.67 45.08
C THR A 4 -22.55 -48.53 44.03
N GLY A 5 -21.41 -48.02 43.54
CA GLY A 5 -20.29 -48.73 42.87
C GLY A 5 -19.55 -47.82 41.86
N ARG A 6 -18.45 -47.09 42.18
CA ARG A 6 -17.02 -47.49 42.43
C ARG A 6 -16.44 -48.28 41.24
N ALA A 7 -15.25 -48.06 40.67
CA ALA A 7 -13.98 -47.44 41.04
C ALA A 7 -13.20 -47.09 39.74
N ALA A 8 -12.45 -45.97 39.64
CA ALA A 8 -11.00 -45.83 39.83
C ALA A 8 -10.10 -46.83 39.07
N ASP A 9 -9.23 -46.31 38.18
CA ASP A 9 -7.83 -46.76 38.12
C ASP A 9 -6.89 -45.70 37.55
N ALA A 10 -5.65 -45.70 38.05
CA ALA A 10 -4.60 -44.71 37.85
C ALA A 10 -3.32 -45.36 37.29
N ALA A 11 -2.56 -44.65 36.45
CA ALA A 11 -1.09 -44.78 36.28
C ALA A 11 -0.62 -43.69 35.28
N ALA A 12 0.18 -42.68 35.65
CA ALA A 12 1.60 -42.68 36.06
C ALA A 12 2.62 -42.90 34.92
N GLY A 13 3.18 -41.79 34.42
CA GLY A 13 4.63 -41.57 34.31
C GLY A 13 5.37 -41.89 33.00
N LYS A 14 6.00 -40.87 32.38
CA LYS A 14 7.48 -40.68 32.37
C LYS A 14 7.92 -39.46 31.54
N MET A 15 8.56 -38.52 32.23
CA MET A 15 9.55 -37.56 31.70
C MET A 15 10.85 -38.27 31.29
N LYS A 16 11.50 -37.74 30.25
CA LYS A 16 12.97 -37.69 29.97
C LYS A 16 13.12 -37.09 28.56
N LYS A 17 14.08 -36.23 28.20
CA LYS A 17 15.14 -35.44 28.85
C LYS A 17 15.63 -34.48 27.72
N ARG A 18 15.83 -33.20 28.02
CA ARG A 18 16.67 -32.30 27.20
C ARG A 18 18.14 -32.71 27.31
N PRO A 19 18.97 -32.40 26.32
CA PRO A 19 20.32 -31.93 26.57
C PRO A 19 20.44 -30.43 26.33
N ARG A 20 21.30 -29.81 27.12
CA ARG A 20 21.75 -28.42 27.09
C ARG A 20 23.28 -28.48 27.21
N ASN A 21 23.98 -27.58 26.51
CA ASN A 21 25.29 -26.94 26.79
C ASN A 21 26.04 -26.71 25.47
N LEU A 22 26.25 -25.44 25.07
CA LEU A 22 27.31 -24.50 25.50
C LEU A 22 28.66 -24.91 24.87
N ASP A 23 29.21 -24.12 23.93
CA ASP A 23 30.16 -23.03 24.21
C ASP A 23 30.81 -22.47 22.93
N GLU A 24 31.26 -21.21 23.05
CA GLU A 24 32.37 -20.53 22.36
C GLU A 24 32.23 -19.89 20.95
N ASP A 25 32.42 -18.57 20.96
CA ASP A 25 32.89 -17.65 19.92
C ASP A 25 34.42 -17.49 20.12
N PRO A 26 35.28 -17.32 19.10
CA PRO A 26 35.56 -15.96 18.64
C PRO A 26 36.04 -15.79 17.17
N SER A 27 35.88 -14.56 16.67
CA SER A 27 36.83 -13.82 15.81
C SER A 27 37.25 -14.39 14.45
N SER A 28 36.84 -13.70 13.37
CA SER A 28 37.77 -13.41 12.26
C SER A 28 37.44 -12.09 11.55
N THR A 29 38.34 -11.13 11.74
CA THR A 29 38.58 -9.96 10.87
C THR A 29 39.33 -10.41 9.61
N THR A 30 39.23 -9.64 8.50
CA THR A 30 40.12 -9.53 7.31
C THR A 30 39.28 -9.60 6.02
N THR A 31 39.36 -8.78 4.98
CA THR A 31 40.07 -7.53 4.64
C THR A 31 39.40 -6.98 3.37
N ILE A 32 39.37 -5.66 3.24
CA ILE A 32 38.99 -4.94 2.01
C ILE A 32 40.15 -5.04 1.02
N GLU A 33 39.92 -5.55 -0.19
CA GLU A 33 40.81 -5.31 -1.33
C GLU A 33 40.06 -4.50 -2.40
N VAL A 34 40.57 -3.28 -2.58
CA VAL A 34 40.33 -2.44 -3.74
C VAL A 34 41.39 -2.83 -4.76
N SER A 35 41.00 -3.13 -5.99
CA SER A 35 41.94 -3.18 -7.12
C SER A 35 41.36 -2.38 -8.26
N ALA A 36 41.93 -1.19 -8.42
CA ALA A 36 41.96 -0.46 -9.67
C ALA A 36 43.08 -1.05 -10.52
N GLU A 37 42.82 -1.39 -11.77
CA GLU A 37 43.84 -1.25 -12.80
C GLU A 37 43.20 -1.05 -14.17
N SER A 38 43.54 0.11 -14.72
CA SER A 38 43.49 0.51 -16.11
C SER A 38 44.30 -0.42 -17.00
N HIS A 39 43.85 -0.66 -18.24
CA HIS A 39 44.77 -0.63 -19.38
C HIS A 39 44.03 -0.21 -20.66
N ASP A 40 44.75 0.62 -21.40
CA ASP A 40 44.36 1.51 -22.47
C ASP A 40 44.85 0.96 -23.83
N LEU A 41 44.32 1.55 -24.92
CA LEU A 41 44.82 1.55 -26.32
C LEU A 41 44.56 0.26 -27.17
N GLN A 42 44.20 0.30 -28.46
CA GLN A 42 44.09 1.37 -29.47
C GLN A 42 43.45 0.80 -30.77
N SER A 43 42.71 1.64 -31.50
CA SER A 43 42.82 1.91 -32.96
C SER A 43 41.51 2.57 -33.45
N ALA A 44 41.44 3.87 -33.75
CA ALA A 44 42.06 4.69 -34.81
C ALA A 44 41.33 4.69 -36.17
N SER A 45 40.56 5.75 -36.42
CA SER A 45 40.52 6.55 -37.68
C SER A 45 39.53 7.71 -37.51
N ARG A 46 39.94 8.97 -37.29
CA ARG A 46 40.53 10.01 -38.18
C ARG A 46 39.59 10.55 -39.29
N LYS A 47 39.02 11.74 -39.05
CA LYS A 47 39.12 12.99 -39.87
C LYS A 47 38.36 14.11 -39.12
N ARG A 48 39.01 15.12 -38.49
CA ARG A 48 39.49 16.44 -39.01
C ARG A 48 38.42 17.15 -39.88
N GLN A 49 37.99 18.40 -39.61
CA GLN A 49 38.73 19.68 -39.46
C GLN A 49 37.79 20.75 -38.86
N ARG A 50 38.15 21.47 -37.77
CA ARG A 50 38.81 22.80 -37.63
C ARG A 50 37.93 24.07 -37.75
N ASN A 51 37.98 24.85 -36.65
CA ASN A 51 38.06 26.31 -36.44
C ASN A 51 36.91 27.19 -37.03
N ASP A 52 36.50 28.33 -36.47
CA ASP A 52 37.16 29.32 -35.63
C ASP A 52 36.14 30.23 -34.90
N LEU A 53 36.64 31.07 -33.99
CA LEU A 53 35.99 31.98 -33.06
C LEU A 53 35.41 33.29 -33.67
N THR A 54 34.34 33.77 -33.01
CA THR A 54 33.90 35.17 -32.77
C THR A 54 33.82 36.22 -33.89
N ILE A 55 32.66 36.90 -34.00
CA ILE A 55 32.50 38.38 -33.82
C ILE A 55 31.01 38.79 -33.84
N THR A 56 30.71 39.76 -32.98
CA THR A 56 29.50 40.54 -32.72
C THR A 56 28.84 41.19 -33.95
N SER A 57 27.51 41.29 -33.98
CA SER A 57 26.78 42.36 -34.70
C SER A 57 25.35 42.55 -34.18
N LEU A 58 24.93 43.82 -34.14
CA LEU A 58 23.77 44.39 -33.47
C LEU A 58 22.44 44.24 -34.23
N ALA A 59 21.38 44.26 -33.42
CA ALA A 59 19.95 44.54 -33.64
C ALA A 59 19.45 44.96 -35.03
N SER A 60 18.32 44.37 -35.44
CA SER A 60 17.25 45.09 -36.15
C SER A 60 15.89 44.43 -35.89
N ASN A 61 14.90 45.27 -35.59
CA ASN A 61 13.51 44.93 -35.31
C ASN A 61 12.83 44.13 -36.44
N ALA A 62 12.14 43.05 -36.07
CA ALA A 62 11.10 42.46 -36.91
C ALA A 62 9.91 42.05 -36.05
N THR A 63 8.80 42.75 -36.28
CA THR A 63 7.46 42.50 -35.75
C THR A 63 7.01 41.08 -36.09
N ILE A 64 6.85 40.21 -35.09
CA ILE A 64 6.26 38.87 -35.27
C ILE A 64 4.78 38.94 -34.92
N THR A 65 3.95 38.90 -35.96
CA THR A 65 2.51 38.68 -35.89
C THR A 65 2.25 37.26 -35.38
N THR A 66 1.70 37.12 -34.17
CA THR A 66 1.27 35.84 -33.59
C THR A 66 -0.03 35.37 -34.23
N THR A 67 0.06 34.48 -35.22
CA THR A 67 -1.06 33.65 -35.66
C THR A 67 -1.26 32.48 -34.69
N THR A 68 -2.23 32.61 -33.79
CA THR A 68 -2.72 31.54 -32.91
C THR A 68 -3.38 30.46 -33.76
N THR A 69 -2.69 29.33 -33.96
CA THR A 69 -3.30 28.16 -34.60
C THR A 69 -3.98 27.33 -33.51
N GLN A 70 -5.31 27.37 -33.44
CA GLN A 70 -6.09 26.50 -32.55
C GLN A 70 -5.85 25.04 -32.93
N ALA A 71 -5.20 24.29 -32.04
CA ALA A 71 -5.02 22.86 -32.19
C ALA A 71 -6.38 22.14 -32.06
N LYS A 72 -6.76 21.38 -33.09
CA LYS A 72 -7.93 20.50 -33.06
C LYS A 72 -7.77 19.47 -31.92
N PRO A 73 -8.84 19.12 -31.19
CA PRO A 73 -8.76 18.13 -30.13
C PRO A 73 -8.35 16.77 -30.73
N LYS A 74 -7.25 16.19 -30.23
CA LYS A 74 -6.82 14.84 -30.60
C LYS A 74 -7.89 13.85 -30.16
N LEU A 75 -8.49 13.16 -31.12
CA LEU A 75 -9.37 12.02 -30.87
C LEU A 75 -8.55 10.95 -30.13
N ALA A 76 -8.94 10.60 -28.91
CA ALA A 76 -8.23 9.60 -28.12
C ALA A 76 -8.23 8.25 -28.87
N SER A 77 -7.04 7.70 -29.10
CA SER A 77 -6.89 6.39 -29.75
C SER A 77 -7.50 5.31 -28.86
N ILE A 78 -8.48 4.57 -29.39
CA ILE A 78 -9.13 3.43 -28.73
C ILE A 78 -8.13 2.27 -28.49
N PHE A 79 -6.96 2.31 -29.15
CA PHE A 79 -5.88 1.33 -29.02
C PHE A 79 -4.69 1.85 -28.22
N ALA A 80 -4.77 3.04 -27.61
CA ALA A 80 -3.75 3.47 -26.67
C ALA A 80 -3.71 2.49 -25.49
N PRO A 81 -2.51 2.03 -25.05
CA PRO A 81 -2.40 1.35 -23.78
C PRO A 81 -3.07 2.24 -22.71
N PRO A 82 -3.85 1.68 -21.78
CA PRO A 82 -4.48 2.49 -20.76
C PRO A 82 -3.40 3.25 -20.01
N GLU A 83 -3.57 4.57 -19.88
CA GLU A 83 -2.59 5.48 -19.25
C GLU A 83 -1.99 4.84 -18.00
N PRO A 84 -0.66 4.87 -17.83
CA PRO A 84 -0.01 4.28 -16.67
C PRO A 84 -0.57 4.94 -15.39
N SER A 85 -0.93 4.14 -14.39
CA SER A 85 -1.29 4.71 -13.09
C SER A 85 -0.04 5.08 -12.32
N ASN A 86 -0.14 6.08 -11.44
CA ASN A 86 0.92 6.49 -10.54
C ASN A 86 1.09 5.54 -9.33
N PHE A 87 0.53 4.34 -9.41
CA PHE A 87 0.66 3.33 -8.36
C PHE A 87 2.01 2.66 -8.46
N ARG A 88 2.66 2.48 -7.31
CA ARG A 88 3.88 1.68 -7.18
C ARG A 88 3.81 0.79 -5.94
N TRP A 89 4.23 -0.45 -6.09
CA TRP A 89 4.60 -1.28 -4.94
C TRP A 89 5.92 -0.74 -4.37
N LEU A 90 5.98 -0.59 -3.06
CA LEU A 90 7.22 -0.28 -2.35
C LEU A 90 7.86 -1.60 -1.91
N SER A 91 9.10 -1.54 -1.43
CA SER A 91 9.68 -2.69 -0.72
C SER A 91 8.72 -3.12 0.39
N PRO A 92 8.39 -4.43 0.51
CA PRO A 92 7.51 -4.93 1.55
C PRO A 92 7.96 -4.45 2.93
N PHE A 93 7.01 -4.16 3.81
CA PHE A 93 7.34 -3.78 5.18
C PHE A 93 7.94 -4.96 5.95
N ASP A 94 7.42 -6.15 5.67
CA ASP A 94 7.92 -7.44 6.14
C ASP A 94 7.71 -8.48 5.04
N ARG A 95 8.31 -9.67 5.19
CA ARG A 95 8.14 -10.81 4.30
C ARG A 95 6.66 -11.17 4.05
N THR A 96 5.78 -10.92 5.02
CA THR A 96 4.35 -11.23 4.92
C THR A 96 3.44 -9.99 4.88
N CYS A 97 4.01 -8.79 4.71
CA CYS A 97 3.29 -7.53 4.66
C CYS A 97 3.71 -6.70 3.43
N LEU A 98 2.94 -6.81 2.36
CA LEU A 98 3.13 -5.96 1.18
C LEU A 98 2.68 -4.55 1.47
N ARG A 99 3.34 -3.56 0.86
CA ARG A 99 2.88 -2.16 0.89
C ARG A 99 3.04 -1.48 -0.45
N GLY A 100 2.08 -0.64 -0.79
CA GLY A 100 2.06 0.14 -2.03
C GLY A 100 1.53 1.55 -1.81
N VAL A 101 1.78 2.41 -2.78
CA VAL A 101 1.36 3.81 -2.73
C VAL A 101 0.84 4.25 -4.10
N HIS A 102 -0.21 5.05 -4.09
CA HIS A 102 -0.70 5.79 -5.24
C HIS A 102 -0.55 7.29 -4.99
N LEU A 103 0.02 8.00 -5.96
CA LEU A 103 0.35 9.43 -5.87
C LEU A 103 1.28 9.72 -4.67
N SER A 104 1.06 10.86 -4.00
CA SER A 104 1.83 11.31 -2.85
C SER A 104 0.89 11.59 -1.67
N PRO A 105 0.52 10.57 -0.86
CA PRO A 105 -0.45 10.74 0.23
C PRO A 105 -0.07 11.77 1.30
N LEU A 106 1.21 12.12 1.42
CA LEU A 106 1.69 13.08 2.41
C LEU A 106 1.79 14.52 1.93
N HIS A 107 1.79 14.75 0.61
CA HIS A 107 1.94 16.08 0.03
C HIS A 107 0.98 17.14 0.62
N PRO A 108 -0.32 16.85 0.86
CA PRO A 108 -1.23 17.85 1.45
C PRO A 108 -0.89 18.24 2.90
N PHE A 109 -0.05 17.46 3.59
CA PHE A 109 0.24 17.62 5.01
C PHE A 109 1.63 18.20 5.27
N THR A 110 2.58 17.99 4.36
CA THR A 110 4.00 18.35 4.57
C THR A 110 4.39 19.72 4.02
N ASP A 111 3.62 20.28 3.08
CA ASP A 111 3.97 21.54 2.40
C ASP A 111 3.88 22.79 3.30
N SER A 112 3.28 22.67 4.49
CA SER A 112 3.04 23.79 5.42
C SER A 112 3.68 23.60 6.80
N ALA A 113 4.65 22.69 6.94
CA ALA A 113 5.32 22.41 8.21
C ALA A 113 6.25 23.59 8.63
N THR A 114 5.66 24.64 9.20
CA THR A 114 6.35 25.77 9.85
C THR A 114 6.30 25.70 11.37
N SER A 115 5.66 24.67 11.95
CA SER A 115 5.51 24.51 13.40
C SER A 115 6.52 23.51 13.99
N GLU A 116 7.05 23.80 15.16
CA GLU A 116 7.85 22.85 15.94
C GLU A 116 6.97 21.68 16.41
N GLY A 117 7.01 20.56 15.69
CA GLY A 117 6.33 19.31 16.07
C GLY A 117 5.85 18.47 14.89
N PRO A 118 5.47 17.20 15.12
CA PRO A 118 5.00 16.33 14.05
C PRO A 118 3.63 16.80 13.53
N VAL A 119 3.45 16.72 12.20
CA VAL A 119 2.16 17.02 11.56
C VAL A 119 1.15 15.96 11.96
N ARG A 120 -0.04 16.37 12.41
CA ARG A 120 -1.09 15.45 12.87
C ARG A 120 -2.09 15.19 11.75
N VAL A 121 -2.32 13.92 11.42
CA VAL A 121 -3.25 13.49 10.36
C VAL A 121 -4.33 12.56 10.88
N LYS A 122 -5.52 12.65 10.29
CA LYS A 122 -6.62 11.70 10.50
C LYS A 122 -6.68 10.72 9.32
N ILE A 123 -6.98 9.46 9.61
CA ILE A 123 -6.94 8.37 8.63
C ILE A 123 -8.35 7.82 8.41
N ALA A 124 -8.75 7.76 7.15
CA ALA A 124 -9.89 6.98 6.70
C ALA A 124 -9.34 5.66 6.14
N ALA A 125 -9.42 4.60 6.93
CA ALA A 125 -8.91 3.29 6.57
C ALA A 125 -10.03 2.35 6.11
N PHE A 126 -9.76 1.52 5.11
CA PHE A 126 -10.75 0.66 4.48
C PHE A 126 -10.21 -0.76 4.26
N ASP A 127 -11.05 -1.77 4.42
CA ASP A 127 -10.83 -3.04 3.73
C ASP A 127 -11.00 -2.87 2.19
N LEU A 128 -10.52 -3.83 1.42
CA LEU A 128 -10.62 -3.84 -0.03
C LEU A 128 -11.79 -4.67 -0.57
N ASP A 129 -11.75 -6.00 -0.40
CA ASP A 129 -12.60 -6.96 -1.10
C ASP A 129 -13.89 -7.18 -0.30
N GLY A 130 -15.02 -6.66 -0.80
CA GLY A 130 -16.28 -6.64 -0.06
C GLY A 130 -16.64 -5.25 0.50
N THR A 131 -15.66 -4.34 0.49
CA THR A 131 -15.78 -2.97 1.02
C THR A 131 -15.64 -1.89 -0.04
N LEU A 132 -14.44 -1.71 -0.62
CA LEU A 132 -14.23 -0.74 -1.69
C LEU A 132 -14.61 -1.33 -3.04
N ILE A 133 -14.23 -2.58 -3.28
CA ILE A 133 -14.53 -3.33 -4.50
C ILE A 133 -15.39 -4.54 -4.17
N ARG A 134 -16.06 -5.10 -5.18
CA ARG A 134 -16.73 -6.38 -5.04
C ARG A 134 -15.69 -7.48 -4.86
N PHE A 135 -15.97 -8.41 -3.94
CA PHE A 135 -15.20 -9.64 -3.86
C PHE A 135 -15.40 -10.44 -5.15
N ALA A 136 -14.31 -10.70 -5.87
CA ALA A 136 -14.35 -11.35 -7.18
C ALA A 136 -14.54 -12.88 -7.09
N GLY A 137 -14.58 -13.45 -5.88
CA GLY A 137 -14.58 -14.90 -5.68
C GLY A 137 -13.18 -15.52 -5.79
N PHE A 138 -13.07 -16.78 -5.38
CA PHE A 138 -11.84 -17.55 -5.50
C PHE A 138 -11.66 -18.12 -6.92
N GLY A 139 -10.42 -18.23 -7.39
CA GLY A 139 -10.10 -18.94 -8.64
C GLY A 139 -10.51 -18.24 -9.93
N THR A 140 -10.65 -16.91 -9.92
CA THR A 140 -11.01 -16.13 -11.12
C THR A 140 -10.02 -16.33 -12.27
N LYS A 141 -10.56 -16.63 -13.45
CA LYS A 141 -9.82 -16.81 -14.71
C LYS A 141 -9.97 -15.59 -15.63
N GLY A 142 -9.10 -15.47 -16.62
CA GLY A 142 -9.14 -14.39 -17.62
C GLY A 142 -8.37 -13.13 -17.21
N PRO A 143 -8.57 -11.98 -17.87
CA PRO A 143 -7.90 -10.73 -17.55
C PRO A 143 -8.15 -10.28 -16.10
N VAL A 144 -7.20 -9.55 -15.52
CA VAL A 144 -7.38 -8.93 -14.20
C VAL A 144 -8.37 -7.78 -14.35
N ARG A 145 -9.38 -7.75 -13.48
CA ARG A 145 -10.44 -6.73 -13.44
C ARG A 145 -10.92 -6.54 -12.00
N PHE A 146 -11.63 -5.45 -11.76
CA PHE A 146 -12.36 -5.21 -10.52
C PHE A 146 -13.64 -4.44 -10.83
N ASP A 147 -14.60 -4.53 -9.92
CA ASP A 147 -15.82 -3.74 -9.93
C ASP A 147 -15.92 -3.00 -8.60
N TRP A 148 -16.32 -1.73 -8.63
CA TRP A 148 -16.63 -1.00 -7.40
C TRP A 148 -17.73 -1.71 -6.62
N TRP A 149 -17.61 -1.72 -5.29
CA TRP A 149 -18.65 -2.26 -4.42
C TRP A 149 -19.99 -1.56 -4.68
N ARG A 150 -19.94 -0.21 -4.75
CA ARG A 150 -21.01 0.66 -5.22
C ARG A 150 -20.43 1.81 -6.05
N ALA A 151 -21.23 2.34 -6.98
CA ALA A 151 -20.83 3.45 -7.85
C ALA A 151 -20.39 4.72 -7.09
N GLY A 152 -20.88 4.93 -5.86
CA GLY A 152 -20.53 6.08 -5.03
C GLY A 152 -19.17 5.98 -4.32
N VAL A 153 -18.50 4.81 -4.33
CA VAL A 153 -17.22 4.62 -3.59
C VAL A 153 -16.15 5.63 -4.01
N PRO A 154 -15.84 5.82 -5.32
CA PRO A 154 -14.82 6.79 -5.73
C PRO A 154 -15.12 8.22 -5.29
N ALA A 155 -16.38 8.65 -5.43
CA ALA A 155 -16.82 9.98 -5.03
C ALA A 155 -16.65 10.19 -3.52
N LYS A 156 -16.98 9.18 -2.70
CA LYS A 156 -16.81 9.25 -1.24
C LYS A 156 -15.35 9.33 -0.83
N LEU A 157 -14.47 8.53 -1.47
CA LEU A 157 -13.03 8.59 -1.21
C LEU A 157 -12.43 9.96 -1.59
N LYS A 158 -12.89 10.54 -2.71
CA LYS A 158 -12.49 11.90 -3.12
C LYS A 158 -12.95 12.97 -2.12
N SER A 159 -14.19 12.87 -1.61
CA SER A 159 -14.69 13.75 -0.55
C SER A 159 -13.81 13.68 0.70
N LEU A 160 -13.50 12.47 1.17
CA LEU A 160 -12.66 12.29 2.35
C LEU A 160 -11.26 12.88 2.18
N HIS A 161 -10.65 12.67 1.01
CA HIS A 161 -9.37 13.28 0.71
C HIS A 161 -9.45 14.81 0.77
N ALA A 162 -10.49 15.40 0.17
CA ALA A 162 -10.73 16.85 0.24
C ALA A 162 -11.02 17.36 1.66
N GLU A 163 -11.60 16.52 2.52
CA GLU A 163 -11.83 16.79 3.95
C GLU A 163 -10.56 16.61 4.82
N GLY A 164 -9.41 16.35 4.21
CA GLY A 164 -8.11 16.22 4.88
C GLY A 164 -7.86 14.85 5.50
N TYR A 165 -8.55 13.81 5.05
CA TYR A 165 -8.21 12.43 5.43
C TYR A 165 -7.06 11.89 4.57
N LEU A 166 -6.11 11.26 5.25
CA LEU A 166 -5.23 10.30 4.60
C LEU A 166 -6.02 9.01 4.34
N ILE A 167 -6.00 8.53 3.10
CA ILE A 167 -6.69 7.28 2.72
C ILE A 167 -5.73 6.10 2.85
N ALA A 168 -6.15 5.07 3.58
CA ALA A 168 -5.41 3.82 3.73
C ALA A 168 -6.28 2.61 3.39
N ILE A 169 -5.70 1.62 2.72
CA ILE A 169 -6.33 0.33 2.43
C ILE A 169 -5.58 -0.75 3.21
N ILE A 170 -6.29 -1.53 4.03
CA ILE A 170 -5.72 -2.56 4.89
C ILE A 170 -6.42 -3.89 4.57
N SER A 171 -5.72 -4.84 3.96
CA SER A 171 -6.37 -6.01 3.35
C SER A 171 -5.70 -7.35 3.65
N ASN A 172 -6.52 -8.37 3.95
CA ASN A 172 -6.07 -9.75 4.16
C ASN A 172 -5.98 -10.49 2.82
N GLN A 173 -4.78 -10.74 2.31
CA GLN A 173 -4.52 -11.22 0.95
C GLN A 173 -3.61 -12.46 0.95
N LYS A 174 -4.07 -13.52 1.62
CA LYS A 174 -3.35 -14.82 1.76
C LYS A 174 -3.33 -15.62 0.44
N TYR A 175 -2.96 -14.97 -0.65
CA TYR A 175 -2.74 -15.55 -1.96
C TYR A 175 -1.28 -15.98 -2.13
N LYS A 176 -1.05 -16.92 -3.04
CA LYS A 176 0.28 -17.42 -3.41
C LYS A 176 0.41 -17.49 -4.93
N GLY A 177 1.65 -17.47 -5.42
CA GLY A 177 1.98 -17.63 -6.84
C GLY A 177 1.17 -16.70 -7.74
N LYS A 178 0.54 -17.27 -8.78
CA LYS A 178 -0.24 -16.50 -9.77
C LYS A 178 -1.40 -15.71 -9.16
N SER A 179 -2.04 -16.19 -8.09
CA SER A 179 -3.13 -15.45 -7.45
C SER A 179 -2.62 -14.19 -6.75
N LEU A 180 -1.42 -14.25 -6.15
CA LEU A 180 -0.78 -13.07 -5.55
C LEU A 180 -0.39 -12.05 -6.62
N GLN A 181 0.17 -12.52 -7.74
CA GLN A 181 0.47 -11.64 -8.88
C GLN A 181 -0.80 -10.96 -9.41
N ARG A 182 -1.89 -11.71 -9.60
CA ARG A 182 -3.18 -11.15 -10.03
C ARG A 182 -3.74 -10.11 -9.05
N PHE A 183 -3.56 -10.31 -7.75
CA PHE A 183 -3.88 -9.30 -6.75
C PHE A 183 -3.02 -8.06 -6.96
N GLN A 184 -1.70 -8.21 -7.09
CA GLN A 184 -0.79 -7.09 -7.30
C GLN A 184 -1.11 -6.30 -8.58
N ASP A 185 -1.46 -6.98 -9.67
CA ASP A 185 -1.86 -6.39 -10.95
C ASP A 185 -3.22 -5.66 -10.87
N LYS A 186 -4.06 -5.97 -9.87
CA LYS A 186 -5.35 -5.32 -9.65
C LYS A 186 -5.18 -3.87 -9.17
N LEU A 187 -4.16 -3.59 -8.37
CA LEU A 187 -3.99 -2.28 -7.72
C LEU A 187 -3.72 -1.13 -8.70
N PRO A 188 -2.87 -1.29 -9.74
CA PRO A 188 -2.74 -0.29 -10.78
C PRO A 188 -4.07 0.06 -11.48
N LEU A 189 -5.00 -0.89 -11.60
CA LEU A 189 -6.33 -0.64 -12.18
C LEU A 189 -7.20 0.21 -11.25
N ILE A 190 -7.19 -0.12 -9.95
CA ILE A 190 -7.92 0.65 -8.92
C ILE A 190 -7.38 2.08 -8.84
N ALA A 191 -6.06 2.23 -8.82
CA ALA A 191 -5.39 3.53 -8.81
C ALA A 191 -5.74 4.39 -10.03
N ARG A 192 -5.81 3.81 -11.23
CA ARG A 192 -6.25 4.52 -12.43
C ARG A 192 -7.68 5.04 -12.31
N ALA A 193 -8.55 4.29 -11.65
CA ALA A 193 -9.93 4.69 -11.41
C ALA A 193 -10.08 5.69 -10.25
N LEU A 194 -8.99 6.04 -9.57
CA LEU A 194 -8.89 7.04 -8.51
C LEU A 194 -7.77 8.05 -8.83
N PRO A 195 -7.84 8.79 -9.95
CA PRO A 195 -6.73 9.62 -10.43
C PRO A 195 -6.37 10.77 -9.47
N ASP A 196 -7.31 11.21 -8.62
CA ASP A 196 -7.15 12.34 -7.69
C ASP A 196 -7.18 11.92 -6.21
N VAL A 197 -7.10 10.63 -5.90
CA VAL A 197 -7.18 10.14 -4.51
C VAL A 197 -5.89 9.43 -4.15
N PRO A 198 -4.94 10.10 -3.48
CA PRO A 198 -3.75 9.47 -2.95
C PRO A 198 -4.12 8.43 -1.88
N PHE A 199 -3.48 7.27 -1.90
CA PHE A 199 -3.67 6.27 -0.85
C PHE A 199 -2.42 5.42 -0.60
N TYR A 200 -2.34 4.89 0.61
CA TYR A 200 -1.47 3.76 0.93
C TYR A 200 -2.28 2.46 0.92
N ILE A 201 -1.65 1.35 0.55
CA ILE A 201 -2.19 0.01 0.76
C ILE A 201 -1.20 -0.86 1.53
N PHE A 202 -1.70 -1.60 2.49
CA PHE A 202 -1.00 -2.69 3.18
C PHE A 202 -1.79 -3.99 2.99
N ALA A 203 -1.08 -5.07 2.67
CA ALA A 203 -1.69 -6.36 2.42
C ALA A 203 -0.95 -7.51 3.10
N ALA A 204 -1.64 -8.21 4.00
CA ALA A 204 -1.12 -9.35 4.74
C ALA A 204 -1.22 -10.63 3.92
N THR A 205 -0.10 -11.32 3.69
CA THR A 205 -0.04 -12.51 2.81
C THR A 205 0.06 -13.83 3.57
N SER A 206 -0.03 -13.81 4.89
CA SER A 206 0.07 -14.99 5.78
C SER A 206 -0.92 -14.89 6.94
N ASP A 207 -1.03 -15.93 7.75
CA ASP A 207 -1.77 -15.92 9.02
C ASP A 207 -0.80 -15.60 10.17
N ASP A 208 -0.51 -14.31 10.36
CA ASP A 208 0.37 -13.81 11.41
C ASP A 208 -0.11 -12.45 11.93
N LYS A 209 0.74 -11.72 12.66
CA LYS A 209 0.41 -10.43 13.25
C LYS A 209 -0.09 -9.37 12.27
N PHE A 210 0.22 -9.49 10.97
CA PHE A 210 -0.25 -8.56 9.96
C PHE A 210 -1.69 -8.86 9.53
N ARG A 211 -2.16 -10.10 9.68
CA ARG A 211 -3.52 -10.49 9.28
C ARG A 211 -4.54 -9.98 10.29
N LYS A 212 -5.53 -9.22 9.81
CA LYS A 212 -6.69 -8.79 10.60
C LYS A 212 -7.37 -10.02 11.23
N PRO A 213 -7.74 -9.98 12.52
CA PRO A 213 -7.83 -8.80 13.40
C PRO A 213 -6.51 -8.30 14.01
N GLY A 214 -5.36 -8.92 13.72
CA GLY A 214 -4.05 -8.43 14.13
C GLY A 214 -3.74 -7.03 13.59
N ILE A 215 -3.05 -6.21 14.39
CA ILE A 215 -2.81 -4.79 14.11
C ILE A 215 -1.52 -4.50 13.33
N GLY A 216 -0.75 -5.53 12.92
CA GLY A 216 0.58 -5.33 12.35
C GLY A 216 0.60 -4.49 11.07
N MET A 217 -0.46 -4.51 10.25
CA MET A 217 -0.56 -3.63 9.09
C MET A 217 -0.77 -2.16 9.47
N TRP A 218 -1.48 -1.91 10.58
CA TRP A 218 -1.65 -0.56 11.12
C TRP A 218 -0.34 -0.02 11.69
N ASP A 219 0.36 -0.83 12.49
CA ASP A 219 1.65 -0.45 13.05
C ASP A 219 2.66 -0.13 11.93
N ALA A 220 2.66 -0.92 10.86
CA ALA A 220 3.48 -0.67 9.68
C ALA A 220 3.17 0.67 9.00
N LEU A 221 1.90 1.05 8.91
CA LEU A 221 1.48 2.36 8.41
C LEU A 221 1.97 3.47 9.35
N VAL A 222 1.72 3.36 10.65
CA VAL A 222 2.13 4.38 11.64
C VAL A 222 3.64 4.56 11.67
N SER A 223 4.43 3.49 11.74
CA SER A 223 5.89 3.59 11.72
C SER A 223 6.42 4.22 10.43
N MET A 224 5.75 4.03 9.30
CA MET A 224 6.12 4.69 8.05
C MET A 224 5.83 6.20 8.11
N LEU A 225 4.70 6.61 8.70
CA LEU A 225 4.34 8.02 8.87
C LEU A 225 5.25 8.74 9.86
N GLU A 226 5.67 8.06 10.93
CA GLU A 226 6.56 8.62 11.96
C GLU A 226 7.94 9.01 11.40
N VAL A 227 8.46 8.27 10.41
CA VAL A 227 9.71 8.61 9.70
C VAL A 227 9.62 9.98 9.02
N ASP A 228 8.43 10.34 8.53
CA ASP A 228 8.15 11.63 7.88
C ASP A 228 7.66 12.69 8.89
N ALA A 229 7.88 12.47 10.20
CA ALA A 229 7.38 13.31 11.28
C ALA A 229 5.86 13.55 11.24
N VAL A 230 5.09 12.52 10.84
CA VAL A 230 3.63 12.55 10.80
C VAL A 230 3.06 11.67 11.92
N ALA A 231 2.26 12.27 12.80
CA ALA A 231 1.56 11.60 13.88
C ALA A 231 0.08 11.35 13.53
N VAL A 232 -0.48 10.24 13.99
CA VAL A 232 -1.87 9.86 13.70
C VAL A 232 -2.82 10.27 14.83
N ASP A 233 -3.87 11.02 14.49
CA ASP A 233 -5.01 11.25 15.38
C ASP A 233 -6.03 10.12 15.24
N LYS A 234 -5.91 9.11 16.10
CA LYS A 234 -6.84 7.97 16.13
C LYS A 234 -8.27 8.36 16.47
N THR A 235 -8.48 9.43 17.24
CA THR A 235 -9.82 9.85 17.69
C THR A 235 -10.68 10.37 16.53
N GLN A 236 -10.03 10.92 15.51
CA GLN A 236 -10.66 11.38 14.28
C GLN A 236 -10.54 10.36 13.13
N SER A 237 -9.92 9.21 13.40
CA SER A 237 -9.71 8.14 12.42
C SER A 237 -10.76 7.03 12.55
N PHE A 238 -11.01 6.33 11.45
CA PHE A 238 -11.99 5.25 11.42
C PHE A 238 -11.57 4.15 10.45
N PHE A 239 -12.17 2.97 10.63
CA PHE A 239 -12.03 1.82 9.75
C PHE A 239 -13.39 1.41 9.17
N VAL A 240 -13.43 1.12 7.87
CA VAL A 240 -14.61 0.57 7.19
C VAL A 240 -14.29 -0.82 6.67
N GLY A 241 -15.13 -1.80 6.97
CA GLY A 241 -14.93 -3.18 6.53
C GLY A 241 -16.19 -4.04 6.60
N ASP A 242 -16.31 -5.04 5.72
CA ASP A 242 -17.47 -5.93 5.64
C ASP A 242 -17.40 -7.13 6.58
N ALA A 243 -16.20 -7.50 7.06
CA ALA A 243 -16.03 -8.55 8.06
C ALA A 243 -16.40 -8.05 9.47
N ALA A 244 -17.69 -7.81 9.69
CA ALA A 244 -18.24 -7.19 10.90
C ALA A 244 -18.82 -8.20 11.92
N GLY A 245 -18.75 -9.51 11.64
CA GLY A 245 -19.28 -10.56 12.51
C GLY A 245 -20.80 -10.71 12.45
N ARG A 246 -21.47 -10.19 11.41
CA ARG A 246 -22.90 -10.41 11.17
C ARG A 246 -23.13 -11.85 10.70
N LEU A 247 -24.37 -12.34 10.80
CA LEU A 247 -24.72 -13.72 10.43
C LEU A 247 -24.29 -14.11 8.99
N SER A 248 -24.30 -13.16 8.06
CA SER A 248 -23.89 -13.37 6.66
C SER A 248 -22.42 -13.08 6.37
N ASP A 249 -21.68 -12.54 7.35
CA ASP A 249 -20.28 -12.19 7.15
C ASP A 249 -19.40 -13.43 7.26
N HIS A 250 -18.33 -13.45 6.48
CA HIS A 250 -17.38 -14.56 6.46
C HIS A 250 -16.48 -14.60 7.71
N SER A 251 -16.35 -13.46 8.41
CA SER A 251 -15.59 -13.31 9.65
C SER A 251 -15.96 -11.99 10.36
N ASP A 252 -15.32 -11.72 11.49
CA ASP A 252 -15.35 -10.47 12.25
C ASP A 252 -14.01 -9.72 12.20
N GLY A 253 -13.12 -10.08 11.28
CA GLY A 253 -11.73 -9.61 11.25
C GLY A 253 -11.57 -8.10 11.12
N ASP A 254 -12.49 -7.42 10.41
CA ASP A 254 -12.44 -5.96 10.22
C ASP A 254 -12.86 -5.21 11.48
N LYS A 255 -13.94 -5.69 12.11
CA LYS A 255 -14.41 -5.14 13.37
C LYS A 255 -13.37 -5.36 14.48
N GLY A 256 -12.85 -6.58 14.59
CA GLY A 256 -11.80 -6.91 15.57
C GLY A 256 -10.51 -6.11 15.35
N PHE A 257 -10.12 -5.86 14.09
CA PHE A 257 -9.00 -4.97 13.77
C PHE A 257 -9.24 -3.54 14.26
N ALA A 258 -10.40 -2.95 13.95
CA ALA A 258 -10.74 -1.60 14.34
C ALA A 258 -10.75 -1.44 15.88
N GLU A 259 -11.36 -2.39 16.59
CA GLU A 259 -11.38 -2.44 18.05
C GLU A 259 -9.96 -2.55 18.64
N ALA A 260 -9.13 -3.44 18.10
CA ALA A 260 -7.76 -3.64 18.58
C ALA A 260 -6.86 -2.41 18.36
N VAL A 261 -7.07 -1.66 17.28
CA VAL A 261 -6.33 -0.40 17.02
C VAL A 261 -6.86 0.77 17.86
N GLY A 262 -8.15 0.74 18.21
CA GLY A 262 -8.87 1.84 18.85
C GLY A 262 -9.45 2.84 17.85
N LEU A 263 -10.03 2.35 16.74
CA LEU A 263 -10.68 3.16 15.70
C LEU A 263 -12.20 3.05 15.77
N SER A 264 -12.89 4.10 15.35
CA SER A 264 -14.33 4.01 15.04
C SER A 264 -14.54 3.02 13.89
N PHE A 265 -15.55 2.15 13.98
CA PHE A 265 -15.83 1.13 12.96
C PHE A 265 -17.17 1.36 12.25
N HIS A 266 -17.19 1.15 10.93
CA HIS A 266 -18.40 1.15 10.12
C HIS A 266 -18.41 -0.02 9.14
N THR A 267 -19.60 -0.57 8.83
CA THR A 267 -19.73 -1.45 7.67
C THR A 267 -19.86 -0.62 6.39
N PRO A 268 -19.61 -1.21 5.19
CA PRO A 268 -19.73 -0.48 3.93
C PRO A 268 -21.15 0.05 3.70
N GLU A 269 -22.19 -0.69 4.11
CA GLU A 269 -23.59 -0.27 3.99
C GLU A 269 -23.89 0.93 4.88
N ALA A 270 -23.43 0.92 6.13
CA ALA A 270 -23.59 2.05 7.02
C ALA A 270 -22.84 3.28 6.50
N TYR A 271 -21.61 3.09 6.01
CA TYR A 271 -20.73 4.17 5.66
C TYR A 271 -21.07 4.83 4.31
N PHE A 272 -21.23 4.02 3.26
CA PHE A 272 -21.44 4.53 1.90
C PHE A 272 -22.91 4.73 1.55
N LEU A 273 -23.84 4.02 2.21
CA LEU A 273 -25.27 4.05 1.89
C LEU A 273 -26.13 4.66 3.01
N GLY A 274 -25.55 4.97 4.18
CA GLY A 274 -26.31 5.51 5.32
C GLY A 274 -27.30 4.51 5.93
N ILE A 275 -27.15 3.22 5.66
CA ILE A 275 -28.05 2.19 6.16
C ILE A 275 -27.68 1.87 7.61
N LYS A 276 -28.61 2.09 8.54
CA LYS A 276 -28.35 1.78 9.95
C LYS A 276 -28.02 0.30 10.14
N PRO A 277 -27.02 -0.04 11.00
CA PRO A 277 -26.78 -1.42 11.38
C PRO A 277 -28.06 -2.05 11.94
N LYS A 278 -28.32 -3.31 11.56
CA LYS A 278 -29.39 -4.11 12.16
C LYS A 278 -28.96 -4.66 13.52
#